data_AF-A0A1A0TBE9-F1
#
_entry.id   AF-A0A1A0TBE9-F1
#
_cell.length_a   1.000
_cell.length_b   1.000
_cell.length_c   1.000
_cell.angle_alpha   90.00
_cell.angle_beta   90.00
_cell.angle_gamma   90.00
#
_symmetry.space_group_name_H-M   'P 1'
#
loop_
_entity.id
_entity.type
_entity.pdbx_description
1 polymer ?
#
loop_
_entity_poly.entity_id
_entity_poly.type
_entity_poly.pdbx_seq_one_letter_code
_entity_poly.pdbx_strand_id
1 'polypeptide(L)'
;MFEQLSRLVAMSSGDPRLDNVIRLTSGRALRLRPLPVEVDVLDENSEVESVVAAFAEQFSTDVTGIGDHQRGRFAAVVGDRAFRVVSAIFVADFVPRVWAGLAALGLARPDHSDEVGWDHDTDPAGVLLGEYVPSVARLRELDAVTTEVVRLRGAAAHHCRLCRSLREAKALDAGGSEELYGDIEDFEASERLTEQHKAALRYVDALVWTPSAIPEEVAAGVHAHFSEEESVELTLDVMRNATNKIAVALAADAPRVESGTERYLVDDDGQTVFADAV
;
A
#
# COMPACT_ATOMS: atom_id res chain seq x y z
N MET A 1 -3.61 8.49 -13.55
CA MET A 1 -3.07 8.02 -12.26
C MET A 1 -2.91 9.13 -11.23
N PHE A 2 -2.18 10.20 -11.52
CA PHE A 2 -1.98 11.30 -10.55
C PHE A 2 -3.28 11.96 -10.06
N GLU A 3 -4.26 12.16 -10.94
CA GLU A 3 -5.59 12.67 -10.57
C GLU A 3 -6.32 11.74 -9.58
N GLN A 4 -6.15 10.43 -9.70
CA GLN A 4 -6.75 9.47 -8.75
C GLN A 4 -6.08 9.56 -7.38
N LEU A 5 -4.76 9.78 -7.31
CA LEU A 5 -4.07 10.06 -6.04
C LEU A 5 -4.62 11.36 -5.41
N SER A 6 -4.79 12.43 -6.20
CA SER A 6 -5.39 13.67 -5.71
C SER A 6 -6.83 13.48 -5.21
N ARG A 7 -7.62 12.65 -5.90
CA ARG A 7 -8.98 12.29 -5.43
C ARG A 7 -8.94 11.52 -4.11
N LEU A 8 -8.00 10.60 -3.93
CA LEU A 8 -7.81 9.91 -2.64
C LEU A 8 -7.48 10.91 -1.51
N VAL A 9 -6.66 11.93 -1.78
CA VAL A 9 -6.32 12.97 -0.80
C VAL A 9 -7.55 13.77 -0.33
N ALA A 10 -8.57 13.91 -1.17
CA ALA A 10 -9.82 14.58 -0.80
C ALA A 10 -10.75 13.73 0.07
N MET A 11 -10.52 12.41 0.18
CA MET A 11 -11.41 11.51 0.90
C MET A 11 -11.33 11.69 2.42
N SER A 12 -12.48 11.47 3.06
CA SER A 12 -12.69 11.61 4.50
C SER A 12 -13.12 10.30 5.15
N SER A 13 -12.80 10.13 6.44
CA SER A 13 -13.39 9.09 7.30
C SER A 13 -14.84 9.39 7.69
N GLY A 14 -15.39 10.52 7.23
CA GLY A 14 -16.69 11.07 7.64
C GLY A 14 -16.62 11.90 8.93
N ASP A 15 -15.42 12.18 9.42
CA ASP A 15 -15.15 13.01 10.60
C ASP A 15 -13.87 13.83 10.36
N PRO A 16 -13.98 15.13 10.02
CA PRO A 16 -12.82 15.96 9.69
C PRO A 16 -11.78 16.08 10.82
N ARG A 17 -12.22 16.03 12.09
CA ARG A 17 -11.28 16.05 13.23
C ARG A 17 -10.48 14.75 13.29
N LEU A 18 -11.16 13.62 13.09
CA LEU A 18 -10.51 12.32 13.05
C LEU A 18 -9.55 12.21 11.86
N ASP A 19 -9.92 12.76 10.70
CA ASP A 19 -9.07 12.81 9.50
C ASP A 19 -7.77 13.56 9.76
N ASN A 20 -7.83 14.69 10.45
CA ASN A 20 -6.64 15.42 10.84
C ASN A 20 -5.71 14.60 11.73
N VAL A 21 -6.27 13.93 12.74
CA VAL A 21 -5.51 13.06 13.64
C VAL A 21 -4.84 11.94 12.85
N ILE A 22 -5.56 11.29 11.94
CA ILE A 22 -5.05 10.25 11.06
C ILE A 22 -3.90 10.78 10.20
N ARG A 23 -4.08 11.91 9.51
CA ARG A 23 -3.10 12.49 8.58
C ARG A 23 -1.83 12.94 9.29
N LEU A 24 -1.97 13.68 10.40
CA LEU A 24 -0.83 14.15 11.18
C LEU A 24 -0.06 13.00 11.83
N THR A 25 -0.77 12.00 12.35
CA THR A 25 -0.15 10.83 12.99
C THR A 25 0.60 9.98 11.97
N SER A 26 -0.01 9.69 10.82
CA SER A 26 0.63 8.91 9.74
C SER A 26 1.86 9.64 9.19
N GLY A 27 1.73 10.93 8.87
CA GLY A 27 2.88 11.73 8.41
C GLY A 27 4.04 11.74 9.42
N ARG A 28 3.74 11.89 10.72
CA ARG A 28 4.76 11.84 11.78
C ARG A 28 5.41 10.46 11.88
N ALA A 29 4.62 9.39 11.89
CA ALA A 29 5.11 8.00 11.99
C ALA A 29 6.07 7.68 10.83
N LEU A 30 5.80 8.21 9.64
CA LEU A 30 6.60 8.02 8.44
C LEU A 30 7.74 9.03 8.27
N ARG A 31 7.79 10.07 9.11
CA ARG A 31 8.68 11.24 8.94
C ARG A 31 8.54 11.89 7.57
N LEU A 32 7.31 11.93 7.05
CA LEU A 32 6.95 12.58 5.79
C LEU A 32 6.04 13.79 6.05
N ARG A 33 5.90 14.66 5.05
CA ARG A 33 4.86 15.70 5.10
C ARG A 33 3.49 15.00 5.17
N PRO A 34 2.65 15.27 6.18
CA PRO A 34 1.31 14.71 6.24
C PRO A 34 0.48 15.19 5.04
N LEU A 35 -0.56 14.44 4.68
CA LEU A 35 -1.58 14.95 3.76
C LEU A 35 -2.21 16.24 4.30
N PRO A 36 -2.74 17.13 3.43
CA PRO A 36 -3.42 18.35 3.85
C PRO A 36 -4.47 18.10 4.94
N VAL A 37 -4.66 19.05 5.84
CA VAL A 37 -5.67 18.99 6.91
C VAL A 37 -6.76 20.01 6.63
N GLU A 38 -8.02 19.67 6.94
CA GLU A 38 -9.16 20.54 6.62
C GLU A 38 -9.45 21.57 7.71
N VAL A 39 -9.38 21.15 8.97
CA VAL A 39 -9.71 21.98 10.13
C VAL A 39 -8.48 22.19 11.02
N ASP A 40 -8.44 23.28 11.78
CA ASP A 40 -7.41 23.44 12.82
C ASP A 40 -7.87 22.71 14.10
N VAL A 41 -7.05 21.80 14.61
CA VAL A 41 -7.30 21.15 15.91
C VAL A 41 -6.42 21.84 16.96
N LEU A 42 -7.01 22.74 17.73
CA LEU A 42 -6.31 23.51 18.78
C LEU A 42 -6.51 22.95 20.20
N ASP A 43 -7.40 21.96 20.35
CA ASP A 43 -7.78 21.37 21.63
C ASP A 43 -7.16 19.98 21.86
N GLU A 44 -7.19 19.50 23.10
CA GLU A 44 -6.72 18.15 23.47
C GLU A 44 -7.52 17.04 22.75
N ASN A 45 -6.82 15.94 22.44
CA ASN A 45 -7.45 14.77 21.82
C ASN A 45 -8.46 14.12 22.78
N SER A 46 -9.66 13.86 22.26
CA SER A 46 -10.64 12.94 22.84
C SER A 46 -10.11 11.51 22.94
N GLU A 47 -10.85 10.65 23.65
CA GLU A 47 -10.54 9.22 23.74
C GLU A 47 -10.57 8.55 22.35
N VAL A 48 -11.58 8.88 21.52
CA VAL A 48 -11.71 8.35 20.14
C VAL A 48 -10.49 8.73 19.30
N GLU A 49 -10.13 10.02 19.30
CA GLU A 49 -8.96 10.53 18.57
C GLU A 49 -7.67 9.86 19.07
N SER A 50 -7.52 9.65 20.38
CA SER A 50 -6.34 9.00 20.96
C SER A 50 -6.22 7.52 20.57
N VAL A 51 -7.33 6.78 20.55
CA VAL A 51 -7.35 5.37 20.14
C VAL A 51 -7.03 5.24 18.64
N VAL A 52 -7.62 6.11 17.82
CA VAL A 52 -7.38 6.11 16.36
C VAL A 52 -5.96 6.56 16.03
N ALA A 53 -5.39 7.54 16.74
CA ALA A 53 -3.99 7.93 16.59
C ALA A 53 -3.06 6.74 16.87
N ALA A 54 -3.23 6.04 17.99
CA ALA A 54 -2.41 4.87 18.31
C ALA A 54 -2.55 3.74 17.29
N PHE A 55 -3.76 3.53 16.75
CA PHE A 55 -3.99 2.56 15.67
C PHE A 55 -3.31 2.98 14.36
N ALA A 56 -3.44 4.25 13.97
CA ALA A 56 -2.84 4.79 12.74
C ALA A 56 -1.30 4.81 12.80
N GLU A 57 -0.71 5.10 13.96
CA GLU A 57 0.73 5.03 14.19
C GLU A 57 1.24 3.59 14.01
N GLN A 58 0.62 2.62 14.70
CA GLN A 58 0.98 1.21 14.54
C GLN A 58 0.79 0.74 13.09
N PHE A 59 -0.33 1.09 12.45
CA PHE A 59 -0.60 0.78 11.04
C PHE A 59 0.49 1.32 10.12
N SER A 60 0.93 2.56 10.34
CA SER A 60 1.92 3.23 9.50
C SER A 60 3.33 2.66 9.72
N THR A 61 3.70 2.37 10.96
CA THR A 61 5.04 1.84 11.31
C THR A 61 5.18 0.35 10.97
N ASP A 62 4.24 -0.48 11.43
CA ASP A 62 4.25 -1.93 11.23
C ASP A 62 2.86 -2.49 11.51
N VAL A 63 2.09 -2.75 10.46
CA VAL A 63 0.72 -3.26 10.59
C VAL A 63 0.65 -4.63 11.28
N THR A 64 1.75 -5.41 11.26
CA THR A 64 1.80 -6.75 11.85
C THR A 64 1.72 -6.71 13.38
N GLY A 65 2.10 -5.59 13.99
CA GLY A 65 2.01 -5.35 15.43
C GLY A 65 0.60 -5.04 15.95
N ILE A 66 -0.40 -4.87 15.07
CA ILE A 66 -1.78 -4.67 15.49
C ILE A 66 -2.33 -5.98 16.07
N GLY A 67 -2.45 -6.04 17.40
CA GLY A 67 -3.00 -7.18 18.13
C GLY A 67 -4.50 -7.09 18.40
N ASP A 68 -5.09 -8.18 18.93
CA ASP A 68 -6.54 -8.29 19.15
C ASP A 68 -7.09 -7.25 20.13
N HIS A 69 -6.32 -6.90 21.16
CA HIS A 69 -6.70 -5.85 22.09
C HIS A 69 -6.79 -4.48 21.40
N GLN A 70 -5.83 -4.15 20.52
CA GLN A 70 -5.84 -2.89 19.79
C GLN A 70 -6.99 -2.85 18.77
N ARG A 71 -7.24 -3.96 18.05
CA ARG A 71 -8.43 -4.12 17.19
C ARG A 71 -9.72 -3.92 17.97
N GLY A 72 -9.86 -4.56 19.14
CA GLY A 72 -11.05 -4.44 19.98
C GLY A 72 -11.31 -3.00 20.44
N ARG A 73 -10.27 -2.29 20.89
CA ARG A 73 -10.37 -0.87 21.26
C ARG A 73 -10.74 0.02 20.08
N PHE A 74 -10.10 -0.21 18.94
CA PHE A 74 -10.39 0.53 17.71
C PHE A 74 -11.85 0.33 17.28
N ALA A 75 -12.31 -0.92 17.16
CA ALA A 75 -13.69 -1.25 16.81
C ALA A 75 -14.70 -0.66 17.80
N ALA A 76 -14.39 -0.63 19.11
CA ALA A 76 -15.26 -0.06 20.12
C ALA A 76 -15.50 1.46 19.95
N VAL A 77 -14.52 2.21 19.43
CA VAL A 77 -14.66 3.67 19.26
C VAL A 77 -15.14 4.10 17.87
N VAL A 78 -14.86 3.33 16.82
CA VAL A 78 -15.27 3.67 15.45
C VAL A 78 -16.54 2.94 14.99
N GLY A 79 -16.90 1.83 15.64
CA GLY A 79 -18.09 1.03 15.33
C GLY A 79 -18.10 0.54 13.88
N ASP A 80 -19.27 0.63 13.24
CA ASP A 80 -19.50 0.18 11.87
C ASP A 80 -18.67 0.96 10.82
N ARG A 81 -18.03 2.08 11.21
CA ARG A 81 -17.14 2.85 10.33
C ARG A 81 -15.72 2.28 10.28
N ALA A 82 -15.42 1.14 10.93
CA ALA A 82 -14.06 0.59 11.02
C ALA A 82 -13.36 0.49 9.66
N PHE A 83 -14.04 -0.06 8.65
CA PHE A 83 -13.47 -0.19 7.31
C PHE A 83 -13.18 1.18 6.66
N ARG A 84 -14.15 2.11 6.71
CA ARG A 84 -14.01 3.49 6.22
C ARG A 84 -12.82 4.21 6.86
N VAL A 85 -12.68 4.12 8.19
CA VAL A 85 -11.59 4.76 8.94
C VAL A 85 -10.24 4.12 8.59
N VAL A 86 -10.15 2.78 8.50
CA VAL A 86 -8.89 2.11 8.10
C VAL A 86 -8.50 2.45 6.65
N SER A 87 -9.47 2.61 5.74
CA SER A 87 -9.18 3.09 4.38
C SER A 87 -8.64 4.52 4.37
N ALA A 88 -9.17 5.42 5.20
CA ALA A 88 -8.62 6.77 5.37
C ALA A 88 -7.20 6.74 5.97
N ILE A 89 -6.94 5.86 6.94
CA ILE A 89 -5.59 5.61 7.49
C ILE A 89 -4.64 5.12 6.39
N PHE A 90 -5.06 4.17 5.56
CA PHE A 90 -4.24 3.69 4.45
C PHE A 90 -3.89 4.81 3.47
N VAL A 91 -4.85 5.66 3.11
CA VAL A 91 -4.60 6.81 2.23
C VAL A 91 -3.58 7.77 2.86
N ALA A 92 -3.73 8.09 4.15
CA ALA A 92 -2.81 8.95 4.89
C ALA A 92 -1.41 8.35 5.10
N ASP A 93 -1.30 7.02 5.13
CA ASP A 93 -0.04 6.29 5.21
C ASP A 93 0.65 6.19 3.83
N PHE A 94 -0.06 5.73 2.79
CA PHE A 94 0.59 5.28 1.57
C PHE A 94 0.69 6.32 0.46
N VAL A 95 -0.21 7.31 0.40
CA VAL A 95 -0.09 8.40 -0.59
C VAL A 95 1.20 9.21 -0.37
N PRO A 96 1.57 9.61 0.87
CA PRO A 96 2.86 10.27 1.10
C PRO A 96 4.06 9.42 0.70
N ARG A 97 4.00 8.09 0.89
CA ARG A 97 5.07 7.17 0.46
C ARG A 97 5.26 7.23 -1.04
N VAL A 98 4.17 7.08 -1.81
CA VAL A 98 4.23 7.18 -3.29
C VAL A 98 4.84 8.50 -3.73
N TRP A 99 4.45 9.62 -3.12
CA TRP A 99 5.06 10.91 -3.47
C TRP A 99 6.54 10.99 -3.14
N ALA A 100 6.96 10.46 -1.99
CA ALA A 100 8.38 10.39 -1.63
C ALA A 100 9.17 9.49 -2.58
N GLY A 101 8.60 8.34 -2.95
CA GLY A 101 9.16 7.40 -3.92
C GLY A 101 9.36 8.01 -5.30
N LEU A 102 8.34 8.67 -5.84
CA LEU A 102 8.42 9.35 -7.14
C LEU A 102 9.43 10.51 -7.10
N ALA A 103 9.43 11.29 -6.02
CA ALA A 103 10.39 12.38 -5.86
C ALA A 103 11.83 11.87 -5.77
N ALA A 104 12.08 10.74 -5.09
CA ALA A 104 13.40 10.12 -5.02
C ALA A 104 13.90 9.64 -6.39
N LEU A 105 12.97 9.26 -7.28
CA LEU A 105 13.25 8.89 -8.67
C LEU A 105 13.32 10.11 -9.61
N GLY A 106 13.27 11.34 -9.10
CA GLY A 106 13.24 12.54 -9.93
C GLY A 106 12.00 12.67 -10.82
N LEU A 107 10.96 11.87 -10.56
CA LEU A 107 9.72 11.86 -11.33
C LEU A 107 8.79 12.96 -10.80
N ALA A 108 8.14 13.66 -11.72
CA ALA A 108 7.32 14.82 -11.40
C ALA A 108 6.26 14.45 -10.34
N ARG A 109 6.33 15.13 -9.20
CA ARG A 109 5.30 15.09 -8.18
C ARG A 109 4.04 15.74 -8.77
N PRO A 110 2.85 15.14 -8.66
CA PRO A 110 1.64 15.89 -8.95
C PRO A 110 1.59 17.12 -8.04
N ASP A 111 1.30 18.28 -8.65
CA ASP A 111 1.23 19.54 -7.95
C ASP A 111 0.33 19.40 -6.71
N HIS A 112 0.85 19.80 -5.55
CA HIS A 112 0.05 19.96 -4.36
C HIS A 112 -0.71 21.26 -4.50
N SER A 113 -1.88 21.22 -5.14
CA SER A 113 -2.84 22.29 -4.86
C SER A 113 -3.14 22.22 -3.36
N ASP A 114 -2.77 23.27 -2.63
CA ASP A 114 -3.14 23.40 -1.22
C ASP A 114 -4.68 23.50 -1.08
N GLU A 115 -5.39 23.84 -2.15
CA GLU A 115 -6.84 23.71 -2.25
C GLU A 115 -7.24 22.27 -2.56
N VAL A 116 -7.75 21.58 -1.54
CA VAL A 116 -8.36 20.25 -1.65
C VAL A 116 -9.87 20.42 -1.71
N GLY A 117 -10.50 19.90 -2.77
CA GLY A 117 -11.95 19.79 -2.87
C GLY A 117 -12.46 18.61 -2.05
N TRP A 118 -12.62 18.80 -0.75
CA TRP A 118 -13.00 17.76 0.21
C TRP A 118 -14.28 17.01 -0.19
N ASP A 119 -14.26 15.69 -0.05
CA ASP A 119 -15.41 14.81 -0.27
C ASP A 119 -15.67 13.97 0.99
N HIS A 120 -16.74 14.33 1.70
CA HIS A 120 -17.16 13.68 2.94
C HIS A 120 -18.16 12.55 2.73
N ASP A 121 -18.78 12.49 1.56
CA ASP A 121 -19.92 11.63 1.28
C ASP A 121 -19.47 10.30 0.68
N THR A 122 -18.48 10.34 -0.22
CA THR A 122 -17.96 9.12 -0.85
C THR A 122 -17.20 8.26 0.16
N ASP A 123 -17.37 6.94 0.07
CA ASP A 123 -16.55 6.00 0.86
C ASP A 123 -15.12 5.93 0.30
N PRO A 124 -14.08 6.27 1.09
CA PRO A 124 -12.68 6.13 0.67
C PRO A 124 -12.38 4.73 0.14
N ALA A 125 -13.00 3.69 0.69
CA ALA A 125 -12.79 2.32 0.22
C ALA A 125 -13.29 2.10 -1.20
N GLY A 126 -14.39 2.76 -1.60
CA GLY A 126 -14.92 2.68 -2.96
C GLY A 126 -13.96 3.27 -3.98
N VAL A 127 -13.39 4.44 -3.69
CA VAL A 127 -12.40 5.08 -4.56
C VAL A 127 -11.08 4.31 -4.57
N LEU A 128 -10.61 3.87 -3.41
CA LEU A 128 -9.35 3.15 -3.28
C LEU A 128 -9.41 1.76 -3.92
N LEU A 129 -10.33 0.91 -3.46
CA LEU A 129 -10.39 -0.50 -3.83
C LEU A 129 -11.22 -0.72 -5.10
N GLY A 130 -12.24 0.11 -5.34
CA GLY A 130 -13.11 0.00 -6.51
C GLY A 130 -12.57 0.71 -7.75
N GLU A 131 -11.75 1.75 -7.61
CA GLU A 131 -11.27 2.54 -8.75
C GLU A 131 -9.74 2.56 -8.88
N TYR A 132 -9.01 2.99 -7.86
CA TYR A 132 -7.55 3.13 -7.91
C TYR A 132 -6.86 1.78 -8.10
N VAL A 133 -7.17 0.78 -7.26
CA VAL A 133 -6.55 -0.56 -7.31
C VAL A 133 -6.73 -1.21 -8.69
N PRO A 134 -7.94 -1.31 -9.28
CA PRO A 134 -8.11 -1.85 -10.61
C PRO A 134 -7.40 -1.02 -11.69
N SER A 135 -7.32 0.30 -11.52
CA SER A 135 -6.62 1.17 -12.48
C SER A 135 -5.12 0.92 -12.54
N VAL A 136 -4.47 0.76 -11.39
CA VAL A 136 -3.06 0.32 -11.34
C VAL A 136 -2.93 -1.10 -11.88
N ALA A 137 -3.86 -2.00 -11.52
CA ALA A 137 -3.85 -3.39 -11.94
C ALA A 137 -4.01 -3.60 -13.46
N ARG A 138 -4.36 -2.57 -14.23
CA ARG A 138 -4.44 -2.59 -15.69
C ARG A 138 -3.17 -2.10 -16.39
N LEU A 139 -2.22 -1.54 -15.66
CA LEU A 139 -0.92 -1.14 -16.23
C LEU A 139 -0.11 -2.38 -16.64
N ARG A 140 0.74 -2.25 -17.67
CA ARG A 140 1.44 -3.37 -18.33
C ARG A 140 2.85 -2.99 -18.77
N GLU A 141 3.40 -1.91 -18.22
CA GLU A 141 4.78 -1.49 -18.48
C GLU A 141 5.75 -2.44 -17.77
N LEU A 142 5.42 -2.88 -16.54
CA LEU A 142 6.19 -3.91 -15.84
C LEU A 142 5.86 -5.32 -16.33
N ASP A 143 6.89 -6.15 -16.42
CA ASP A 143 6.71 -7.56 -16.71
C ASP A 143 6.03 -8.30 -15.53
N ALA A 144 5.27 -9.34 -15.87
CA ALA A 144 4.44 -10.06 -14.90
C ALA A 144 5.26 -10.71 -13.77
N VAL A 145 6.52 -11.11 -14.02
CA VAL A 145 7.37 -11.72 -12.98
C VAL A 145 7.82 -10.64 -11.99
N THR A 146 8.30 -9.49 -12.46
CA THR A 146 8.65 -8.36 -11.60
C THR A 146 7.46 -7.86 -10.78
N THR A 147 6.28 -7.72 -11.40
CA THR A 147 5.03 -7.34 -10.69
C THR A 147 4.72 -8.31 -9.54
N GLU A 148 4.84 -9.62 -9.77
CA GLU A 148 4.59 -10.63 -8.74
C GLU A 148 5.66 -10.66 -7.65
N VAL A 149 6.94 -10.47 -8.01
CA VAL A 149 8.06 -10.34 -7.06
C VAL A 149 7.83 -9.17 -6.10
N VAL A 150 7.45 -8.01 -6.63
CA VAL A 150 7.14 -6.80 -5.86
C VAL A 150 5.93 -7.04 -4.94
N ARG A 151 4.86 -7.64 -5.47
CA ARG A 151 3.67 -7.98 -4.69
C ARG A 151 4.01 -8.89 -3.52
N LEU A 152 4.78 -9.95 -3.76
CA LEU A 152 5.16 -10.93 -2.75
C LEU A 152 6.10 -10.34 -1.70
N ARG A 153 7.00 -9.42 -2.06
CA ARG A 153 7.80 -8.70 -1.07
C ARG A 153 6.95 -7.83 -0.15
N GLY A 154 5.97 -7.11 -0.69
CA GLY A 154 5.01 -6.35 0.12
C GLY A 154 4.14 -7.25 1.01
N ALA A 155 3.68 -8.39 0.49
CA ALA A 155 2.95 -9.39 1.29
C ALA A 155 3.83 -10.02 2.38
N ALA A 156 5.13 -10.20 2.12
CA ALA A 156 6.10 -10.61 3.09
C ALA A 156 6.22 -9.54 4.19
N ALA A 157 6.48 -8.28 3.83
CA ALA A 157 6.62 -7.16 4.75
C ALA A 157 5.40 -6.96 5.69
N HIS A 158 4.19 -7.15 5.18
CA HIS A 158 2.96 -6.93 5.96
C HIS A 158 2.38 -8.21 6.59
N HIS A 159 3.06 -9.35 6.47
CA HIS A 159 2.60 -10.65 6.98
C HIS A 159 1.17 -11.04 6.51
N CYS A 160 0.75 -10.60 5.33
CA CYS A 160 -0.62 -10.85 4.85
C CYS A 160 -0.78 -12.31 4.42
N ARG A 161 -1.54 -13.11 5.20
CA ARG A 161 -1.69 -14.56 4.97
C ARG A 161 -2.47 -14.84 3.69
N LEU A 162 -3.50 -14.04 3.39
CA LEU A 162 -4.24 -14.07 2.14
C LEU A 162 -3.32 -13.89 0.93
N CYS A 163 -2.55 -12.80 0.89
CA CYS A 163 -1.69 -12.50 -0.25
C CYS A 163 -0.57 -13.54 -0.43
N ARG A 164 -0.01 -14.08 0.66
CA ARG A 164 1.02 -15.13 0.61
C ARG A 164 0.47 -16.46 0.07
N SER A 165 -0.81 -16.75 0.27
CA SER A 165 -1.49 -17.96 -0.22
C SER A 165 -1.84 -17.95 -1.72
N LEU A 166 -1.51 -16.87 -2.43
CA LEU A 166 -1.93 -16.64 -3.82
C LEU A 166 -0.73 -16.46 -4.75
N ARG A 167 -0.90 -16.88 -6.02
CA ARG A 167 0.04 -16.62 -7.13
C ARG A 167 -0.68 -16.13 -8.37
N GLU A 168 -0.12 -15.11 -9.01
CA GLU A 168 -0.67 -14.58 -10.24
C GLU A 168 -0.33 -15.49 -11.44
N ALA A 169 -1.35 -15.85 -12.23
CA ALA A 169 -1.24 -16.84 -13.29
C ALA A 169 -0.32 -16.41 -14.44
N LYS A 170 -0.39 -15.16 -14.90
CA LYS A 170 0.48 -14.62 -15.96
C LYS A 170 1.94 -14.60 -15.51
N ALA A 171 2.21 -14.31 -14.24
CA ALA A 171 3.57 -14.37 -13.69
C ALA A 171 4.14 -15.80 -13.70
N LEU A 172 3.34 -16.79 -13.33
CA LEU A 172 3.73 -18.21 -13.41
C LEU A 172 3.96 -18.64 -14.87
N ASP A 173 3.06 -18.25 -15.78
CA ASP A 173 3.16 -18.57 -17.21
C ASP A 173 4.38 -17.90 -17.87
N ALA A 174 4.81 -16.75 -17.34
CA ALA A 174 6.01 -16.02 -17.76
C ALA A 174 7.33 -16.56 -17.16
N GLY A 175 7.29 -17.67 -16.40
CA GLY A 175 8.47 -18.33 -15.84
C GLY A 175 8.70 -18.06 -14.35
N GLY A 176 7.78 -17.35 -13.68
CA GLY A 176 7.73 -17.27 -12.23
C GLY A 176 7.53 -18.65 -11.59
N SER A 177 8.10 -18.86 -10.41
CA SER A 177 8.04 -20.16 -9.73
C SER A 177 8.21 -20.01 -8.22
N GLU A 178 7.76 -21.00 -7.46
CA GLU A 178 7.96 -21.02 -6.00
C GLU A 178 9.44 -21.02 -5.60
N GLU A 179 10.33 -21.58 -6.42
CA GLU A 179 11.78 -21.54 -6.18
C GLU A 179 12.33 -20.11 -6.30
N LEU A 180 11.87 -19.35 -7.30
CA LEU A 180 12.25 -17.94 -7.47
C LEU A 180 11.65 -17.08 -6.37
N TYR A 181 10.37 -17.31 -6.03
CA TYR A 181 9.68 -16.53 -5.00
C TYR A 181 10.16 -16.82 -3.59
N GLY A 182 10.65 -18.03 -3.32
CA GLY A 182 11.25 -18.41 -2.04
C GLY A 182 12.51 -17.60 -1.70
N ASP A 183 13.20 -17.05 -2.71
CA ASP A 183 14.40 -16.25 -2.52
C ASP A 183 14.09 -14.76 -2.20
N ILE A 184 12.84 -14.31 -2.32
CA ILE A 184 12.46 -12.88 -2.18
C ILE A 184 12.78 -12.32 -0.78
N GLU A 185 12.70 -13.13 0.27
CA GLU A 185 12.98 -12.64 1.62
C GLU A 185 14.47 -12.36 1.87
N ASP A 186 15.36 -13.09 1.19
CA ASP A 186 16.82 -12.99 1.22
C ASP A 186 17.40 -12.68 -0.17
N PHE A 187 16.79 -11.72 -0.85
CA PHE A 187 16.99 -11.51 -2.29
C PHE A 187 18.43 -11.10 -2.67
N GLU A 188 19.19 -10.50 -1.75
CA GLU A 188 20.57 -10.10 -2.02
C GLU A 188 21.47 -11.31 -2.25
N ALA A 189 21.24 -12.41 -1.52
CA ALA A 189 21.99 -13.66 -1.63
C ALA A 189 21.53 -14.55 -2.80
N SER A 190 20.40 -14.22 -3.44
CA SER A 190 19.84 -15.04 -4.51
C SER A 190 20.68 -15.01 -5.79
N GLU A 191 20.94 -16.19 -6.33
CA GLU A 191 21.49 -16.38 -7.68
C GLU A 191 20.39 -16.52 -8.75
N ARG A 192 19.12 -16.69 -8.33
CA ARG A 192 17.96 -16.84 -9.24
C ARG A 192 17.34 -15.50 -9.62
N LEU A 193 17.34 -14.54 -8.69
CA LEU A 193 16.82 -13.20 -8.94
C LEU A 193 17.81 -12.38 -9.75
N THR A 194 17.31 -11.71 -10.79
CA THR A 194 18.09 -10.79 -11.63
C THR A 194 18.42 -9.51 -10.86
N GLU A 195 19.41 -8.75 -11.33
CA GLU A 195 19.70 -7.43 -10.73
C GLU A 195 18.53 -6.45 -10.86
N GLN A 196 17.72 -6.58 -11.93
CA GLN A 196 16.46 -5.86 -12.07
C GLN A 196 15.47 -6.21 -10.94
N HIS A 197 15.28 -7.50 -10.63
CA HIS A 197 14.43 -7.91 -9.49
C HIS A 197 14.97 -7.38 -8.16
N LYS A 198 16.29 -7.47 -7.93
CA LYS A 198 16.91 -6.97 -6.69
C LYS A 198 16.78 -5.46 -6.56
N ALA A 199 16.90 -4.71 -7.65
CA ALA A 199 16.67 -3.26 -7.67
C ALA A 199 15.22 -2.92 -7.28
N ALA A 200 14.23 -3.62 -7.86
CA ALA A 200 12.82 -3.45 -7.47
C ALA A 200 12.59 -3.79 -6.00
N LEU A 201 13.17 -4.88 -5.49
CA LEU A 201 13.02 -5.31 -4.10
C LEU A 201 13.63 -4.32 -3.09
N ARG A 202 14.82 -3.78 -3.39
CA ARG A 202 15.41 -2.68 -2.60
C ARG A 202 14.51 -1.45 -2.58
N TYR A 203 13.90 -1.11 -3.71
CA TYR A 203 12.96 0.01 -3.79
C TYR A 203 11.68 -0.22 -2.98
N VAL A 204 11.10 -1.43 -3.06
CA VAL A 204 9.96 -1.84 -2.23
C VAL A 204 10.29 -1.68 -0.74
N ASP A 205 11.43 -2.21 -0.29
CA ASP A 205 11.85 -2.09 1.11
C ASP A 205 12.04 -0.63 1.53
N ALA A 206 12.68 0.19 0.69
CA ALA A 206 12.88 1.60 0.99
C ALA A 206 11.54 2.34 1.12
N LEU A 207 10.57 2.05 0.24
CA LEU A 207 9.25 2.68 0.25
C LEU A 207 8.37 2.22 1.42
N VAL A 208 8.53 0.96 1.85
CA VAL A 208 7.77 0.35 2.96
C VAL A 208 8.36 0.69 4.33
N TRP A 209 9.68 0.78 4.47
CA TRP A 209 10.32 0.91 5.78
C TRP A 209 11.01 2.24 6.03
N THR A 210 11.55 2.88 4.99
CA THR A 210 12.32 4.12 5.12
C THR A 210 11.92 5.19 4.10
N PRO A 211 10.62 5.48 3.90
CA PRO A 211 10.16 6.31 2.79
C PRO A 211 10.63 7.77 2.88
N SER A 212 10.97 8.27 4.08
CA SER A 212 11.54 9.60 4.27
C SER A 212 13.03 9.72 3.92
N ALA A 213 13.70 8.60 3.63
CA ALA A 213 15.15 8.51 3.46
C ALA A 213 15.51 7.41 2.46
N ILE A 214 14.84 7.40 1.30
CA ILE A 214 15.16 6.49 0.19
C ILE A 214 16.60 6.80 -0.26
N PRO A 215 17.55 5.84 -0.17
CA PRO A 215 18.94 6.08 -0.53
C PRO A 215 19.12 6.37 -2.03
N GLU A 216 20.12 7.18 -2.37
CA GLU A 216 20.41 7.56 -3.77
C GLU A 216 20.76 6.32 -4.62
N GLU A 217 21.46 5.35 -4.03
CA GLU A 217 21.80 4.09 -4.68
C GLU A 217 20.57 3.23 -5.01
N VAL A 218 19.50 3.33 -4.23
CA VAL A 218 18.24 2.63 -4.52
C VAL A 218 17.56 3.27 -5.73
N ALA A 219 17.48 4.61 -5.77
CA ALA A 219 16.96 5.32 -6.93
C ALA A 219 17.79 5.08 -8.19
N ALA A 220 19.13 5.12 -8.07
CA ALA A 220 20.04 4.81 -9.17
C ALA A 220 19.88 3.38 -9.68
N GLY A 221 19.64 2.41 -8.80
CA GLY A 221 19.33 1.03 -9.16
C GLY A 221 18.04 0.91 -9.96
N VAL A 222 16.99 1.64 -9.57
CA VAL A 222 15.74 1.69 -10.34
C VAL A 222 15.98 2.28 -11.73
N HIS A 223 16.65 3.44 -11.82
CA HIS A 223 16.98 4.08 -13.11
C HIS A 223 17.87 3.24 -14.03
N ALA A 224 18.70 2.37 -13.48
CA ALA A 224 19.56 1.49 -14.26
C ALA A 224 18.79 0.35 -14.94
N HIS A 225 17.62 -0.02 -14.41
CA HIS A 225 16.89 -1.23 -14.80
C HIS A 225 15.47 -1.00 -15.30
N PHE A 226 14.89 0.16 -15.05
CA PHE A 226 13.51 0.48 -15.39
C PHE A 226 13.42 1.81 -16.17
N SER A 227 12.55 1.85 -17.16
CA SER A 227 12.13 3.09 -17.82
C SER A 227 11.40 4.02 -16.84
N GLU A 228 11.13 5.24 -17.29
CA GLU A 228 10.31 6.16 -16.50
C GLU A 228 8.89 5.60 -16.29
N GLU A 229 8.27 5.04 -17.32
CA GLU A 229 6.94 4.43 -17.22
C GLU A 229 6.92 3.20 -16.29
N GLU A 230 7.91 2.31 -16.41
CA GLU A 230 8.09 1.17 -15.52
C GLU A 230 8.32 1.59 -14.07
N SER A 231 9.08 2.67 -13.85
CA SER A 231 9.35 3.23 -12.51
C SER A 231 8.09 3.81 -11.86
N VAL A 232 7.23 4.48 -12.65
CA VAL A 232 5.92 4.96 -12.18
C VAL A 232 5.03 3.77 -11.82
N GLU A 233 4.93 2.77 -12.70
CA GLU A 233 4.13 1.56 -12.45
C GLU A 233 4.62 0.82 -11.20
N LEU A 234 5.94 0.60 -11.06
CA LEU A 234 6.56 -0.01 -9.88
C LEU A 234 6.09 0.67 -8.59
N THR A 235 6.17 1.99 -8.55
CA THR A 235 5.80 2.78 -7.35
C THR A 235 4.31 2.65 -7.03
N LEU A 236 3.46 2.67 -8.06
CA LEU A 236 2.01 2.53 -7.91
C LEU A 236 1.63 1.10 -7.52
N ASP A 237 2.32 0.09 -8.04
CA ASP A 237 2.10 -1.31 -7.69
C ASP A 237 2.46 -1.59 -6.23
N VAL A 238 3.51 -0.96 -5.68
CA VAL A 238 3.79 -1.06 -4.23
C VAL A 238 2.58 -0.58 -3.42
N MET A 239 1.99 0.56 -3.78
CA MET A 239 0.79 1.08 -3.10
C MET A 239 -0.43 0.18 -3.29
N ARG A 240 -0.72 -0.23 -4.52
CA ARG A 240 -1.82 -1.15 -4.84
C ARG A 240 -1.72 -2.41 -3.99
N ASN A 241 -0.54 -3.02 -3.95
CA ASN A 241 -0.29 -4.27 -3.21
C ASN A 241 -0.33 -4.06 -1.69
N ALA A 242 0.08 -2.89 -1.21
CA ALA A 242 0.01 -2.52 0.20
C ALA A 242 -1.42 -2.32 0.73
N THR A 243 -2.45 -2.30 -0.11
CA THR A 243 -3.85 -2.35 0.37
C THR A 243 -4.13 -3.59 1.22
N ASN A 244 -3.29 -4.62 1.12
CA ASN A 244 -3.28 -5.77 2.04
C ASN A 244 -3.14 -5.39 3.52
N LYS A 245 -2.55 -4.22 3.86
CA LYS A 245 -2.47 -3.69 5.22
C LYS A 245 -3.87 -3.50 5.81
N ILE A 246 -4.88 -3.15 5.01
CA ILE A 246 -6.27 -3.00 5.47
C ILE A 246 -6.79 -4.34 5.99
N ALA A 247 -6.59 -5.42 5.23
CA ALA A 247 -7.01 -6.76 5.63
C ALA A 247 -6.26 -7.22 6.89
N VAL A 248 -4.94 -7.01 6.97
CA VAL A 248 -4.12 -7.38 8.13
C VAL A 248 -4.53 -6.60 9.39
N ALA A 249 -4.73 -5.29 9.28
CA ALA A 249 -5.12 -4.44 10.39
C ALA A 249 -6.46 -4.86 11.01
N LEU A 250 -7.38 -5.37 10.18
CA LEU A 250 -8.70 -5.85 10.57
C LEU A 250 -8.77 -7.36 10.83
N ALA A 251 -7.64 -8.09 10.76
CA ALA A 251 -7.56 -9.55 10.83
C ALA A 251 -8.47 -10.28 9.81
N ALA A 252 -8.71 -9.65 8.65
CA ALA A 252 -9.51 -10.16 7.54
C ALA A 252 -8.66 -10.80 6.43
N ASP A 253 -7.43 -11.20 6.76
CA ASP A 253 -6.43 -11.73 5.82
C ASP A 253 -6.35 -13.26 5.84
N ALA A 254 -7.43 -13.99 6.15
CA ALA A 254 -7.41 -15.45 6.16
C ALA A 254 -6.88 -16.01 4.82
N PRO A 255 -5.98 -17.02 4.84
CA PRO A 255 -5.46 -17.60 3.61
C PRO A 255 -6.57 -18.29 2.82
N ARG A 256 -6.43 -18.31 1.49
CA ARG A 256 -7.38 -18.99 0.59
C ARG A 256 -7.25 -20.51 0.63
N VAL A 257 -6.06 -21.01 0.93
CA VAL A 257 -5.72 -22.44 1.02
C VAL A 257 -4.99 -22.75 2.32
N GLU A 258 -5.19 -23.95 2.87
CA GLU A 258 -4.51 -24.40 4.10
C GLU A 258 -3.01 -24.64 3.88
N SER A 259 -2.62 -25.08 2.67
CA SER A 259 -1.23 -25.34 2.31
C SER A 259 -1.00 -25.07 0.82
N GLY A 260 0.25 -24.73 0.47
CA GLY A 260 0.61 -24.36 -0.90
C GLY A 260 0.09 -23.00 -1.32
N THR A 261 -0.20 -22.87 -2.61
CA THR A 261 -0.66 -21.62 -3.22
C THR A 261 -1.83 -21.88 -4.18
N GLU A 262 -2.76 -20.94 -4.26
CA GLU A 262 -3.82 -20.92 -5.25
C GLU A 262 -3.52 -19.91 -6.35
N ARG A 263 -3.84 -20.27 -7.59
CA ARG A 263 -3.70 -19.38 -8.74
C ARG A 263 -4.88 -18.40 -8.82
N TYR A 264 -4.58 -17.14 -9.07
CA TYR A 264 -5.55 -16.14 -9.49
C TYR A 264 -5.05 -15.43 -10.74
N LEU A 265 -5.94 -14.72 -11.43
CA LEU A 265 -5.58 -13.84 -12.54
C LEU A 265 -6.12 -12.43 -12.29
N VAL A 266 -5.44 -11.44 -12.85
CA VAL A 266 -6.01 -10.10 -13.01
C VAL A 266 -6.57 -9.97 -14.42
N ASP A 267 -7.88 -9.75 -14.52
CA ASP A 267 -8.56 -9.59 -15.79
C ASP A 267 -8.28 -8.22 -16.45
N ASP A 268 -8.87 -7.99 -17.62
CA ASP A 268 -8.64 -6.76 -18.40
C ASP A 268 -9.26 -5.53 -17.74
N ASP A 269 -10.23 -5.70 -16.83
CA ASP A 269 -10.82 -4.62 -16.04
C ASP A 269 -10.00 -4.32 -14.76
N GLY A 270 -8.98 -5.12 -14.48
CA GLY A 270 -8.11 -5.01 -13.31
C GLY A 270 -8.68 -5.70 -12.07
N GLN A 271 -9.69 -6.56 -12.23
CA GLN A 271 -10.29 -7.33 -11.15
C GLN A 271 -9.55 -8.64 -10.92
N THR A 272 -9.51 -9.06 -9.66
CA THR A 272 -8.99 -10.38 -9.28
C THR A 272 -10.04 -11.45 -9.56
N VAL A 273 -9.71 -12.42 -10.40
CA VAL A 273 -10.53 -13.58 -10.69
C VAL A 273 -9.81 -14.83 -10.20
N PHE A 274 -10.49 -15.62 -9.38
CA PHE A 274 -10.02 -16.92 -8.95
C PHE A 274 -10.51 -17.97 -9.94
N ALA A 275 -9.73 -19.04 -10.17
CA ALA A 275 -10.30 -20.21 -10.82
C ALA A 275 -11.44 -20.71 -9.94
N ASP A 276 -12.64 -20.93 -10.50
CA ASP A 276 -13.72 -21.56 -9.77
C ASP A 276 -13.19 -22.84 -9.13
N ALA A 277 -13.40 -23.00 -7.82
CA ALA A 277 -13.05 -24.22 -7.12
C ALA A 277 -13.81 -25.38 -7.80
N VAL A 278 -13.09 -26.17 -8.60
CA VAL A 278 -13.61 -27.39 -9.23
C VAL A 278 -13.89 -28.44 -8.16
#